data_AF-A0A6C0IL20-F1
#
_entry.id   AF-A0A6C0IL20-F1
#
_cell.length_a   1.000
_cell.length_b   1.000
_cell.length_c   1.000
_cell.angle_alpha   90.00
_cell.angle_beta   90.00
_cell.angle_gamma   90.00
#
_symmetry.space_group_name_H-M   'P 1'
#
loop_
_entity.id
_entity.type
_entity.pdbx_description
1 polymer ?
#
loop_
_entity_poly.entity_id
_entity_poly.type
_entity_poly.pdbx_seq_one_letter_code
_entity_poly.pdbx_strand_id
1 'polypeptide(L)'
;MSFIVCIPSYKRSQLCNDQTLTTLNKHKIDSKLIYVFVANKSEYDDYKKVLNSDFYNKLIIGKKGLVQQRDYISNYFKNVKQIVFFDDDVKKIDLTLSPRFKKSNLYIFFKSAFEDCVKYKSFIWGVYPVYNPYFRKDKAELSTSLKYIVGAFYGIINRPKLSSIKLIITRKNGQKEDVERTIKYFKNDGIVLRYNKIGFETKYYGKNGGLGTFEARLKPMKEASEKLKNKYPEYGEIKVKKTGMTEFRLKVLPSKINEDGKTNVNKKTKKNKKGKQIKNKTYKK
;
A
#
# COMPACT_ATOMS: atom_id res chain seq x y z
N MET A 1 -2.03 14.83 -16.03
CA MET A 1 -2.44 13.91 -14.95
C MET A 1 -2.42 14.68 -13.64
N SER A 2 -3.45 14.56 -12.81
CA SER A 2 -3.54 15.26 -11.53
C SER A 2 -3.66 14.23 -10.40
N PHE A 3 -2.75 14.31 -9.44
CA PHE A 3 -2.77 13.53 -8.21
C PHE A 3 -2.95 14.45 -7.01
N ILE A 4 -3.41 13.88 -5.91
CA ILE A 4 -3.45 14.54 -4.61
C ILE A 4 -2.61 13.74 -3.61
N VAL A 5 -2.17 14.41 -2.56
CA VAL A 5 -1.45 13.82 -1.43
C VAL A 5 -2.36 13.84 -0.21
N CYS A 6 -2.56 12.68 0.40
CA CYS A 6 -3.43 12.50 1.56
C CYS A 6 -2.65 11.99 2.77
N ILE A 7 -2.78 12.68 3.90
CA ILE A 7 -2.10 12.36 5.16
C ILE A 7 -3.15 12.02 6.23
N PRO A 8 -3.50 10.74 6.44
CA PRO A 8 -4.26 10.34 7.62
C PRO A 8 -3.42 10.50 8.89
N SER A 9 -3.95 11.19 9.90
CA SER A 9 -3.23 11.45 11.15
C SER A 9 -4.14 11.34 12.38
N TYR A 10 -3.57 10.91 13.51
CA TYR A 10 -4.28 10.78 14.79
C TYR A 10 -3.34 10.94 15.99
N LYS A 11 -3.64 11.91 16.86
CA LYS A 11 -2.90 12.32 18.06
C LYS A 11 -1.42 12.61 17.81
N ARG A 12 -1.11 13.24 16.67
CA ARG A 12 0.25 13.48 16.16
C ARG A 12 0.38 14.81 15.40
N SER A 13 -0.37 15.83 15.77
CA SER A 13 -0.36 17.15 15.10
C SER A 13 1.05 17.72 14.92
N GLN A 14 1.84 17.78 15.99
CA GLN A 14 3.21 18.29 15.95
C GLN A 14 4.11 17.44 15.04
N LEU A 15 4.02 16.12 15.16
CA LEU A 15 4.81 15.19 14.35
C LEU A 15 4.45 15.30 12.86
N CYS A 16 3.16 15.43 12.54
CA CYS A 16 2.64 15.64 11.19
C CYS A 16 3.21 16.91 10.57
N ASN A 17 3.21 18.02 11.33
CA ASN A 17 3.77 19.30 10.91
C ASN A 17 5.28 19.21 10.66
N ASP A 18 6.02 18.75 11.67
CA ASP A 18 7.49 18.84 11.71
C ASP A 18 8.16 17.82 10.79
N GLN A 19 7.47 16.69 10.51
CA GLN A 19 7.99 15.65 9.64
C GLN A 19 7.30 15.68 8.28
N THR A 20 6.07 15.18 8.18
CA THR A 20 5.48 14.89 6.86
C THR A 20 5.21 16.15 6.05
N LEU A 21 4.54 17.15 6.62
CA LEU A 21 4.25 18.42 5.94
C LEU A 21 5.55 19.17 5.61
N THR A 22 6.47 19.27 6.57
CA THR A 22 7.78 19.88 6.35
C THR A 22 8.58 19.16 5.26
N THR A 23 8.53 17.82 5.20
CA THR A 23 9.21 17.01 4.16
C THR A 23 8.62 17.28 2.79
N LEU A 24 7.29 17.29 2.67
CA LEU A 24 6.60 17.60 1.41
C LEU A 24 6.93 19.02 0.94
N ASN A 25 6.94 20.00 1.84
CA ASN A 25 7.34 21.38 1.55
C ASN A 25 8.80 21.47 1.09
N LYS A 26 9.74 20.80 1.76
CA LYS A 26 11.16 20.72 1.34
C LYS A 26 11.32 20.11 -0.05
N HIS A 27 10.47 19.14 -0.40
CA HIS A 27 10.42 18.56 -1.74
C HIS A 27 9.61 19.39 -2.76
N LYS A 28 9.14 20.59 -2.37
CA LYS A 28 8.39 21.53 -3.20
C LYS A 28 7.11 20.93 -3.79
N ILE A 29 6.44 20.05 -3.04
CA ILE A 29 5.09 19.63 -3.39
C ILE A 29 4.16 20.81 -3.11
N ASP A 30 3.41 21.24 -4.14
CA ASP A 30 2.42 22.30 -4.01
C ASP A 30 1.41 21.96 -2.91
N SER A 31 1.28 22.85 -1.93
CA SER A 31 0.37 22.68 -0.79
C SER A 31 -1.08 22.53 -1.23
N LYS A 32 -1.47 23.07 -2.39
CA LYS A 32 -2.81 22.90 -2.99
C LYS A 32 -3.15 21.43 -3.27
N LEU A 33 -2.15 20.56 -3.39
CA LEU A 33 -2.32 19.12 -3.62
C LEU A 33 -2.42 18.32 -2.31
N ILE A 34 -2.15 18.92 -1.15
CA ILE A 34 -1.97 18.21 0.12
C ILE A 34 -3.22 18.34 1.00
N TYR A 35 -3.73 17.21 1.49
CA TYR A 35 -4.91 17.12 2.33
C TYR A 35 -4.60 16.32 3.60
N VAL A 36 -4.88 16.89 4.76
CA VAL A 36 -4.68 16.25 6.06
C VAL A 36 -6.03 15.77 6.59
N PHE A 37 -6.13 14.50 6.97
CA PHE A 37 -7.35 13.88 7.47
C PHE A 37 -7.20 13.47 8.94
N VAL A 38 -8.02 14.05 9.80
CA VAL A 38 -8.04 13.81 11.25
C VAL A 38 -9.27 13.01 11.68
N ALA A 39 -9.24 12.42 12.87
CA ALA A 39 -10.23 11.40 13.25
C ALA A 39 -11.60 11.97 13.71
N ASN A 40 -11.64 13.19 14.23
CA ASN A 40 -12.84 13.82 14.81
C ASN A 40 -12.62 15.35 15.01
N LYS A 41 -13.61 16.03 15.58
CA LYS A 41 -13.60 17.48 15.81
C LYS A 41 -12.50 17.94 16.79
N SER A 42 -12.29 17.23 17.89
CA SER A 42 -11.21 17.55 18.84
C SER A 42 -9.84 17.50 18.16
N GLU A 43 -9.56 16.45 17.37
CA GLU A 43 -8.33 16.39 16.58
C GLU A 43 -8.24 17.54 15.56
N TYR A 44 -9.35 17.91 14.92
CA TYR A 44 -9.35 19.05 14.01
C TYR A 44 -8.93 20.35 14.69
N ASP A 45 -9.49 20.63 15.86
CA ASP A 45 -9.20 21.86 16.59
C ASP A 45 -7.75 21.88 17.10
N ASP A 46 -7.21 20.73 17.53
CA ASP A 46 -5.81 20.60 17.93
C ASP A 46 -4.84 20.75 16.76
N TYR A 47 -5.15 20.15 15.60
CA TYR A 47 -4.29 20.24 14.42
C TYR A 47 -4.33 21.64 13.83
N LYS A 48 -5.49 22.30 13.82
CA LYS A 48 -5.62 23.67 13.31
C LYS A 48 -4.71 24.67 14.05
N LYS A 49 -4.42 24.43 15.34
CA LYS A 49 -3.50 25.26 16.15
C LYS A 49 -2.02 25.03 15.85
N VAL A 50 -1.67 23.84 15.33
CA VAL A 50 -0.28 23.36 15.25
C VAL A 50 0.23 23.32 13.81
N LEU A 51 -0.61 22.90 12.86
CA LEU A 51 -0.17 22.77 11.48
C LEU A 51 0.03 24.13 10.84
N ASN A 52 1.17 24.31 10.15
CA ASN A 52 1.40 25.47 9.29
C ASN A 52 0.44 25.41 8.09
N SER A 53 -0.47 26.39 7.96
CA SER A 53 -1.46 26.46 6.89
C SER A 53 -0.85 26.59 5.49
N ASP A 54 0.40 27.03 5.36
CA ASP A 54 1.05 27.15 4.05
C ASP A 54 1.48 25.79 3.49
N PHE A 55 1.54 24.75 4.33
CA PHE A 55 2.03 23.43 3.94
C PHE A 55 0.92 22.47 3.46
N TYR A 56 -0.35 22.86 3.51
CA TYR A 56 -1.46 22.03 3.06
C TYR A 56 -2.65 22.83 2.55
N ASN A 57 -3.53 22.20 1.77
CA ASN A 57 -4.73 22.81 1.22
C ASN A 57 -5.90 22.76 2.22
N LYS A 58 -6.25 21.56 2.68
CA LYS A 58 -7.39 21.36 3.59
C LYS A 58 -7.06 20.40 4.72
N LEU A 59 -7.53 20.78 5.91
CA LEU A 59 -7.68 19.89 7.05
C LEU A 59 -9.13 19.38 7.04
N ILE A 60 -9.32 18.06 7.13
CA ILE A 60 -10.63 17.43 6.94
C ILE A 60 -10.91 16.46 8.09
N ILE A 61 -12.11 16.53 8.67
CA ILE A 61 -12.59 15.54 9.63
C ILE A 61 -13.02 14.28 8.87
N GLY A 62 -12.35 13.17 9.16
CA GLY A 62 -12.65 11.86 8.59
C GLY A 62 -13.20 10.89 9.64
N LYS A 63 -12.61 9.70 9.72
CA LYS A 63 -13.02 8.60 10.61
C LYS A 63 -11.85 8.07 11.42
N LYS A 64 -12.10 7.78 12.70
CA LYS A 64 -11.12 7.11 13.57
C LYS A 64 -10.81 5.69 13.09
N GLY A 65 -9.53 5.33 13.14
CA GLY A 65 -9.00 4.03 12.73
C GLY A 65 -8.32 4.08 11.36
N LEU A 66 -7.14 3.48 11.23
CA LEU A 66 -6.30 3.63 10.02
C LEU A 66 -6.99 3.13 8.74
N VAL A 67 -7.59 1.94 8.79
CA VAL A 67 -8.28 1.35 7.64
C VAL A 67 -9.53 2.14 7.29
N GLN A 68 -10.30 2.56 8.30
CA GLN A 68 -11.51 3.36 8.16
C GLN A 68 -11.19 4.72 7.57
N GLN A 69 -10.10 5.36 7.99
CA GLN A 69 -9.66 6.66 7.51
C GLN A 69 -9.26 6.59 6.03
N ARG A 70 -8.46 5.59 5.63
CA ARG A 70 -8.07 5.40 4.22
C ARG A 70 -9.24 5.06 3.31
N ASP A 71 -10.20 4.26 3.82
CA ASP A 71 -11.46 3.97 3.13
C ASP A 71 -12.31 5.25 2.99
N TYR A 72 -12.40 6.07 4.03
CA TYR A 72 -13.05 7.37 3.98
C TYR A 72 -12.41 8.29 2.94
N ILE A 73 -11.08 8.45 2.96
CA ILE A 73 -10.32 9.26 1.98
C ILE A 73 -10.62 8.81 0.54
N SER A 74 -10.58 7.49 0.30
CA SER A 74 -10.85 6.94 -1.03
C SER A 74 -12.26 7.30 -1.53
N ASN A 75 -13.26 7.29 -0.64
CA ASN A 75 -14.64 7.66 -0.97
C ASN A 75 -14.84 9.18 -1.09
N TYR A 76 -14.18 9.97 -0.25
CA TYR A 76 -14.20 11.44 -0.32
C TYR A 76 -13.75 11.91 -1.70
N PHE A 77 -12.70 11.29 -2.24
CA PHE A 77 -12.13 11.60 -3.54
C PHE A 77 -12.62 10.68 -4.66
N LYS A 78 -13.91 10.34 -4.69
CA LYS A 78 -14.49 9.40 -5.68
C LYS A 78 -14.24 9.77 -7.16
N ASN A 79 -14.04 11.06 -7.45
CA ASN A 79 -13.79 11.57 -8.80
C ASN A 79 -12.30 11.80 -9.11
N VAL A 80 -11.42 11.71 -8.10
CA VAL A 80 -9.97 11.84 -8.28
C VAL A 80 -9.38 10.47 -8.55
N LYS A 81 -8.65 10.35 -9.66
CA LYS A 81 -8.10 9.08 -10.11
C LYS A 81 -6.81 8.68 -9.39
N GLN A 82 -6.01 9.63 -8.91
CA GLN A 82 -4.66 9.35 -8.42
C GLN A 82 -4.48 9.94 -7.02
N ILE A 83 -4.17 9.07 -6.05
CA ILE A 83 -3.97 9.46 -4.65
C ILE A 83 -2.63 8.92 -4.19
N VAL A 84 -1.80 9.79 -3.62
CA VAL A 84 -0.59 9.42 -2.88
C VAL A 84 -0.92 9.48 -1.40
N PHE A 85 -0.60 8.41 -0.68
CA PHE A 85 -0.74 8.34 0.78
C PHE A 85 0.62 8.45 1.44
N PHE A 86 0.68 9.31 2.46
CA PHE A 86 1.77 9.37 3.42
C PHE A 86 1.21 9.14 4.82
N ASP A 87 1.89 8.37 5.66
CA ASP A 87 1.63 8.43 7.10
C ASP A 87 2.17 9.76 7.66
N ASP A 88 1.75 10.13 8.87
CA ASP A 88 2.03 11.42 9.49
C ASP A 88 3.45 11.58 10.05
N ASP A 89 4.30 10.55 9.95
CA ASP A 89 5.66 10.51 10.51
C ASP A 89 6.75 10.22 9.46
N VAL A 90 6.55 10.68 8.22
CA VAL A 90 7.57 10.59 7.16
C VAL A 90 8.52 11.78 7.25
N LYS A 91 9.77 11.50 7.63
CA LYS A 91 10.79 12.50 7.97
C LYS A 91 11.72 12.86 6.81
N LYS A 92 11.97 11.92 5.90
CA LYS A 92 12.84 12.10 4.71
C LYS A 92 12.41 11.19 3.58
N ILE A 93 12.67 11.60 2.35
CA ILE A 93 12.53 10.76 1.16
C ILE A 93 13.86 10.78 0.40
N ASP A 94 14.32 9.61 -0.02
CA ASP A 94 15.55 9.43 -0.77
C ASP A 94 15.26 8.98 -2.20
N LEU A 95 15.56 9.87 -3.15
CA LEU A 95 15.49 9.62 -4.59
C LEU A 95 16.89 9.34 -5.19
N THR A 96 17.96 9.54 -4.43
CA THR A 96 19.35 9.65 -4.93
C THR A 96 19.90 8.35 -5.50
N LEU A 97 19.41 7.19 -5.04
CA LEU A 97 19.82 5.89 -5.56
C LEU A 97 19.15 5.54 -6.89
N SER A 98 18.01 6.16 -7.22
CA SER A 98 17.29 5.86 -8.46
C SER A 98 17.97 6.57 -9.65
N PRO A 99 18.46 5.84 -10.66
CA PRO A 99 18.98 6.47 -11.87
C PRO A 99 17.93 7.36 -12.57
N ARG A 100 16.64 7.02 -12.45
CA ARG A 100 15.51 7.75 -13.07
C ARG A 100 15.16 9.03 -12.32
N PHE A 101 15.38 9.08 -11.00
CA PHE A 101 14.88 10.17 -10.15
C PHE A 101 15.95 10.93 -9.36
N LYS A 102 17.22 10.50 -9.37
CA LYS A 102 18.31 11.13 -8.61
C LYS A 102 18.56 12.60 -8.95
N LYS A 103 18.23 13.03 -10.18
CA LYS A 103 18.32 14.42 -10.65
C LYS A 103 16.95 15.09 -10.77
N SER A 104 15.90 14.43 -10.29
CA SER A 104 14.51 14.86 -10.40
C SER A 104 13.98 15.28 -9.02
N ASN A 105 12.74 15.75 -8.99
CA ASN A 105 12.03 16.05 -7.75
C ASN A 105 10.91 15.03 -7.46
N LEU A 106 10.34 15.13 -6.27
CA LEU A 106 9.30 14.22 -5.80
C LEU A 106 8.01 14.29 -6.64
N TYR A 107 7.68 15.47 -7.16
CA TYR A 107 6.53 15.65 -8.06
C TYR A 107 6.69 14.84 -9.36
N ILE A 108 7.87 14.91 -9.99
CA ILE A 108 8.19 14.13 -11.19
C ILE A 108 8.15 12.63 -10.91
N PHE A 109 8.63 12.21 -9.74
CA PHE A 109 8.49 10.83 -9.29
C PHE A 109 7.01 10.39 -9.25
N PHE A 110 6.14 11.13 -8.58
CA PHE A 110 4.71 10.79 -8.49
C PHE A 110 4.05 10.71 -9.86
N LYS A 111 4.27 11.72 -10.71
CA LYS A 111 3.72 11.75 -12.06
C LYS A 111 4.12 10.48 -12.82
N SER A 112 5.41 10.17 -12.84
CA SER A 112 5.87 9.03 -13.63
C SER A 112 5.55 7.67 -12.98
N ALA A 113 5.33 7.62 -11.66
CA ALA A 113 4.80 6.44 -10.99
C ALA A 113 3.36 6.12 -11.40
N PHE A 114 2.53 7.14 -11.60
CA PHE A 114 1.19 6.95 -12.14
C PHE A 114 1.18 6.67 -13.64
N GLU A 115 2.11 7.22 -14.42
CA GLU A 115 2.32 6.83 -15.82
C GLU A 115 2.70 5.35 -15.92
N ASP A 116 3.59 4.86 -15.05
CA ASP A 116 3.94 3.44 -14.97
C ASP A 116 2.73 2.58 -14.58
N CYS A 117 1.88 3.03 -13.65
CA CYS A 117 0.62 2.34 -13.35
C CYS A 117 -0.25 2.15 -14.61
N VAL A 118 -0.39 3.19 -15.44
CA VAL A 118 -1.13 3.10 -16.70
C VAL A 118 -0.44 2.12 -17.67
N LYS A 119 0.89 2.27 -17.85
CA LYS A 119 1.69 1.41 -18.74
C LYS A 119 1.59 -0.07 -18.38
N TYR A 120 1.75 -0.40 -17.11
CA TYR A 120 1.76 -1.78 -16.61
C TYR A 120 0.38 -2.31 -16.20
N LYS A 121 -0.69 -1.53 -16.43
CA LYS A 121 -2.06 -1.84 -15.98
C LYS A 121 -2.13 -2.17 -14.48
N SER A 122 -1.30 -1.50 -13.67
CA SER A 122 -1.31 -1.62 -12.22
C SER A 122 -2.07 -0.47 -11.59
N PHE A 123 -2.74 -0.73 -10.48
CA PHE A 123 -3.54 0.28 -9.76
C PHE A 123 -2.92 0.67 -8.41
N ILE A 124 -1.71 0.20 -8.11
CA ILE A 124 -0.97 0.55 -6.91
C ILE A 124 0.53 0.57 -7.18
N TRP A 125 1.21 1.53 -6.56
CA TRP A 125 2.66 1.56 -6.49
C TRP A 125 3.12 1.87 -5.06
N GLY A 126 4.35 1.50 -4.73
CA GLY A 126 4.99 1.87 -3.47
C GLY A 126 6.51 1.96 -3.57
N VAL A 127 7.13 2.32 -2.47
CA VAL A 127 8.58 2.46 -2.35
C VAL A 127 9.17 1.40 -1.44
N TYR A 128 10.50 1.37 -1.33
CA TYR A 128 11.17 0.39 -0.48
C TYR A 128 10.98 0.72 1.02
N PRO A 129 10.61 -0.26 1.86
CA PRO A 129 10.20 -0.01 3.26
C PRO A 129 11.33 0.27 4.24
N VAL A 130 12.59 0.20 3.82
CA VAL A 130 13.76 0.35 4.69
C VAL A 130 14.66 1.47 4.19
N TYR A 131 14.89 2.47 5.04
CA TYR A 131 15.74 3.64 4.78
C TYR A 131 17.24 3.37 4.88
N ASN A 132 17.70 2.20 4.45
CA ASN A 132 19.13 1.89 4.43
C ASN A 132 19.56 1.66 2.97
N PRO A 133 20.46 2.50 2.42
CA PRO A 133 20.97 2.36 1.05
C PRO A 133 21.56 0.98 0.75
N TYR A 134 22.18 0.33 1.73
CA TYR A 134 22.76 -1.02 1.59
C TYR A 134 21.74 -2.04 1.05
N PHE A 135 20.50 -1.98 1.51
CA PHE A 135 19.45 -2.90 1.04
C PHE A 135 18.80 -2.49 -0.28
N ARG A 136 19.15 -1.34 -0.87
CA ARG A 136 18.48 -0.79 -2.06
C ARG A 136 19.40 -0.68 -3.27
N LYS A 137 20.69 -0.41 -3.06
CA LYS A 137 21.67 -0.10 -4.12
C LYS A 137 21.70 -1.14 -5.26
N ASP A 138 21.70 -2.43 -4.90
CA ASP A 138 21.85 -3.55 -5.84
C ASP A 138 20.51 -4.10 -6.34
N LYS A 139 19.39 -3.44 -6.01
CA LYS A 139 18.06 -3.86 -6.47
C LYS A 139 17.75 -3.25 -7.83
N ALA A 140 17.00 -3.99 -8.65
CA ALA A 140 16.37 -3.43 -9.84
C ALA A 140 15.49 -2.22 -9.48
N GLU A 141 15.47 -1.21 -10.34
CA GLU A 141 14.74 0.05 -10.14
C GLU A 141 13.27 -0.19 -9.77
N LEU A 142 12.58 -0.95 -10.61
CA LEU A 142 11.15 -1.25 -10.49
C LEU A 142 10.92 -2.76 -10.42
N SER A 143 9.91 -3.17 -9.67
CA SER A 143 9.43 -4.55 -9.58
C SER A 143 7.94 -4.61 -9.88
N THR A 144 7.51 -5.63 -10.61
CA THR A 144 6.10 -5.90 -10.97
C THR A 144 5.53 -7.14 -10.25
N SER A 145 6.39 -7.95 -9.64
CA SER A 145 6.02 -9.12 -8.85
C SER A 145 5.29 -8.74 -7.55
N LEU A 146 4.61 -9.69 -6.91
CA LEU A 146 4.11 -9.55 -5.55
C LEU A 146 5.25 -9.18 -4.61
N LYS A 147 5.25 -7.92 -4.17
CA LYS A 147 6.15 -7.40 -3.15
C LYS A 147 5.38 -6.48 -2.22
N TYR A 148 5.75 -6.51 -0.96
CA TYR A 148 5.15 -5.69 0.09
C TYR A 148 5.18 -4.21 -0.26
N ILE A 149 4.00 -3.59 -0.29
CA ILE A 149 3.75 -2.16 -0.46
C ILE A 149 3.43 -1.58 0.92
N VAL A 150 4.42 -0.92 1.51
CA VAL A 150 4.33 -0.37 2.87
C VAL A 150 3.24 0.71 2.99
N GLY A 151 2.58 0.76 4.14
CA GLY A 151 1.52 1.72 4.42
C GLY A 151 1.98 3.17 4.48
N ALA A 152 3.23 3.43 4.88
CA ALA A 152 3.68 4.78 5.19
C ALA A 152 3.92 5.67 3.97
N PHE A 153 4.15 5.10 2.78
CA PHE A 153 4.33 5.86 1.55
C PHE A 153 4.02 5.00 0.31
N TYR A 154 2.88 5.27 -0.33
CA TYR A 154 2.42 4.56 -1.52
C TYR A 154 1.44 5.40 -2.33
N GLY A 155 1.09 4.98 -3.54
CA GLY A 155 0.04 5.61 -4.33
C GLY A 155 -0.89 4.62 -5.00
N ILE A 156 -2.10 5.05 -5.30
CA ILE A 156 -3.15 4.24 -5.92
C ILE A 156 -3.82 4.97 -7.07
N ILE A 157 -4.22 4.19 -8.08
CA ILE A 157 -5.32 4.60 -8.95
C ILE A 157 -6.62 4.26 -8.21
N ASN A 158 -7.33 5.29 -7.77
CA ASN A 158 -8.46 5.19 -6.84
C ASN A 158 -9.63 4.42 -7.47
N ARG A 159 -10.11 3.39 -6.76
CA ARG A 159 -11.26 2.55 -7.17
C ARG A 159 -12.18 2.31 -5.97
N PRO A 160 -12.82 3.36 -5.42
CA PRO A 160 -13.48 3.28 -4.12
C PRO A 160 -14.70 2.36 -4.08
N LYS A 161 -15.31 2.07 -5.25
CA LYS A 161 -16.46 1.17 -5.38
C LYS A 161 -16.05 -0.31 -5.57
N LEU A 162 -14.78 -0.61 -5.78
CA LEU A 162 -14.33 -1.98 -6.03
C LEU A 162 -14.21 -2.76 -4.72
N SER A 163 -15.16 -3.65 -4.48
CA SER A 163 -15.26 -4.43 -3.23
C SER A 163 -14.10 -5.40 -3.02
N SER A 164 -13.53 -5.97 -4.08
CA SER A 164 -12.45 -6.95 -4.02
C SER A 164 -11.16 -6.43 -3.37
N ILE A 165 -10.95 -5.10 -3.39
CA ILE A 165 -9.78 -4.44 -2.78
C ILE A 165 -10.05 -3.80 -1.41
N LYS A 166 -11.29 -3.87 -0.90
CA LYS A 166 -11.63 -3.33 0.43
C LYS A 166 -11.04 -4.17 1.53
N LEU A 167 -10.40 -3.55 2.53
CA LEU A 167 -9.78 -4.26 3.65
C LEU A 167 -10.83 -4.66 4.69
N ILE A 168 -10.87 -5.95 5.02
CA ILE A 168 -11.85 -6.56 5.91
C ILE A 168 -11.14 -7.27 7.07
N ILE A 169 -10.06 -7.99 6.78
CA ILE A 169 -9.35 -8.83 7.76
C ILE A 169 -8.71 -7.98 8.86
N THR A 170 -8.06 -6.89 8.44
CA THR A 170 -7.28 -6.00 9.30
C THR A 170 -8.07 -4.76 9.74
N ARG A 171 -9.34 -4.63 9.32
CA ARG A 171 -10.16 -3.44 9.55
C ARG A 171 -10.32 -3.09 11.03
N LYS A 172 -10.40 -4.09 11.92
CA LYS A 172 -10.65 -3.87 13.35
C LYS A 172 -9.48 -3.18 14.06
N ASN A 173 -8.23 -3.57 13.78
CA ASN A 173 -7.06 -3.12 14.54
C ASN A 173 -5.98 -2.41 13.67
N GLY A 174 -6.14 -2.39 12.35
CA GLY A 174 -5.23 -1.77 11.39
C GLY A 174 -3.86 -2.44 11.24
N GLN A 175 -3.54 -3.46 12.02
CA GLN A 175 -2.25 -4.16 11.90
C GLN A 175 -2.22 -4.98 10.61
N LYS A 176 -1.10 -4.92 9.89
CA LYS A 176 -0.87 -5.64 8.62
C LYS A 176 -1.86 -5.25 7.50
N GLU A 177 -2.49 -4.08 7.60
CA GLU A 177 -3.42 -3.59 6.57
C GLU A 177 -2.75 -3.40 5.20
N ASP A 178 -1.47 -3.05 5.22
CA ASP A 178 -0.60 -2.93 4.05
C ASP A 178 -0.29 -4.28 3.39
N VAL A 179 -0.12 -5.34 4.19
CA VAL A 179 -0.02 -6.72 3.68
C VAL A 179 -1.35 -7.12 3.05
N GLU A 180 -2.49 -6.89 3.71
CA GLU A 180 -3.82 -7.19 3.16
C GLU A 180 -4.05 -6.43 1.84
N ARG A 181 -3.73 -5.12 1.82
CA ARG A 181 -3.84 -4.27 0.62
C ARG A 181 -2.97 -4.80 -0.51
N THR A 182 -1.71 -5.10 -0.23
CA THR A 182 -0.77 -5.64 -1.22
C THR A 182 -1.33 -6.93 -1.85
N ILE A 183 -1.78 -7.87 -1.02
CA ILE A 183 -2.36 -9.15 -1.50
C ILE A 183 -3.61 -8.89 -2.32
N LYS A 184 -4.50 -8.00 -1.88
CA LYS A 184 -5.77 -7.73 -2.58
C LYS A 184 -5.56 -7.08 -3.94
N TYR A 185 -4.69 -6.08 -4.04
CA TYR A 185 -4.34 -5.48 -5.33
C TYR A 185 -3.66 -6.50 -6.24
N PHE A 186 -2.67 -7.27 -5.74
CA PHE A 186 -2.01 -8.30 -6.56
C PHE A 186 -2.96 -9.43 -6.99
N LYS A 187 -3.87 -9.86 -6.10
CA LYS A 187 -4.86 -10.90 -6.40
C LYS A 187 -5.86 -10.41 -7.44
N ASN A 188 -6.31 -9.17 -7.35
CA ASN A 188 -7.28 -8.57 -8.26
C ASN A 188 -6.67 -8.22 -9.62
N ASP A 189 -5.51 -7.55 -9.62
CA ASP A 189 -4.91 -6.95 -10.82
C ASP A 189 -3.78 -7.79 -11.41
N GLY A 190 -3.28 -8.80 -10.68
CA GLY A 190 -2.16 -9.64 -11.11
C GLY A 190 -0.78 -8.98 -11.01
N ILE A 191 -0.71 -7.72 -10.55
CA ILE A 191 0.52 -6.93 -10.54
C ILE A 191 0.48 -5.88 -9.42
N VAL A 192 1.65 -5.58 -8.84
CA VAL A 192 1.88 -4.40 -8.01
C VAL A 192 3.22 -3.78 -8.37
N LEU A 193 3.34 -2.46 -8.34
CA LEU A 193 4.59 -1.77 -8.65
C LEU A 193 5.35 -1.41 -7.38
N ARG A 194 6.65 -1.72 -7.32
CA ARG A 194 7.52 -1.24 -6.23
C ARG A 194 8.83 -0.68 -6.74
N TYR A 195 9.07 0.60 -6.44
CA TYR A 195 10.34 1.28 -6.68
C TYR A 195 11.33 0.89 -5.58
N ASN A 196 12.30 0.03 -5.90
CA ASN A 196 13.19 -0.53 -4.88
C ASN A 196 14.35 0.39 -4.54
N LYS A 197 14.65 1.37 -5.39
CA LYS A 197 15.72 2.36 -5.14
C LYS A 197 15.22 3.62 -4.44
N ILE A 198 13.91 3.84 -4.40
CA ILE A 198 13.31 4.93 -3.62
C ILE A 198 13.06 4.46 -2.19
N GLY A 199 13.44 5.27 -1.21
CA GLY A 199 13.26 4.99 0.21
C GLY A 199 12.76 6.21 0.98
N PHE A 200 12.35 6.00 2.23
CA PHE A 200 11.90 7.07 3.12
C PHE A 200 12.23 6.73 4.58
N GLU A 201 12.48 7.76 5.39
CA GLU A 201 12.76 7.66 6.83
C GLU A 201 11.45 7.87 7.60
N THR A 202 11.09 6.93 8.48
CA THR A 202 10.01 7.03 9.46
C THR A 202 10.46 6.34 10.76
N LYS A 203 9.86 6.72 11.89
CA LYS A 203 10.07 6.05 13.17
C LYS A 203 8.83 5.25 13.54
N TYR A 204 8.89 3.94 13.29
CA TYR A 204 7.85 3.02 13.71
C TYR A 204 7.68 3.01 15.23
N TYR A 205 6.45 2.73 15.69
CA TYR A 205 6.08 2.55 17.10
C TYR A 205 6.18 3.84 17.93
N GLY A 206 5.27 4.78 17.65
CA GLY A 206 5.14 6.00 18.44
C GLY A 206 4.65 5.74 19.87
N LYS A 207 5.05 6.60 20.80
CA LYS A 207 4.61 6.56 22.20
C LYS A 207 3.10 6.87 22.33
N ASN A 208 2.64 7.86 21.56
CA ASN A 208 1.25 8.33 21.53
C ASN A 208 0.71 8.35 20.08
N GLY A 209 -0.59 8.10 19.95
CA GLY A 209 -1.28 8.19 18.66
C GLY A 209 -0.89 7.12 17.64
N GLY A 210 -1.39 7.29 16.41
CA GLY A 210 -1.26 6.29 15.34
C GLY A 210 -1.74 4.90 15.77
N LEU A 211 -0.94 3.87 15.50
CA LEU A 211 -1.23 2.48 15.89
C LEU A 211 -0.70 2.07 17.28
N GLY A 212 -0.11 2.99 18.04
CA GLY A 212 0.42 2.75 19.38
C GLY A 212 1.84 2.15 19.43
N THR A 213 2.24 1.75 20.64
CA THR A 213 3.58 1.25 20.97
C THR A 213 3.87 -0.13 20.38
N PHE A 214 5.12 -0.58 20.47
CA PHE A 214 5.51 -1.90 19.97
C PHE A 214 4.79 -3.02 20.73
N GLU A 215 4.80 -2.94 22.06
CA GLU A 215 4.25 -3.93 22.99
C GLU A 215 2.73 -4.08 22.78
N ALA A 216 2.02 -2.95 22.69
CA ALA A 216 0.57 -2.92 22.45
C ALA A 216 0.19 -3.55 21.09
N ARG A 217 1.12 -3.60 20.14
CA ARG A 217 0.88 -4.13 18.79
C ARG A 217 1.22 -5.62 18.65
N LEU A 218 1.94 -6.24 19.58
CA LEU A 218 2.37 -7.65 19.45
C LEU A 218 1.18 -8.61 19.27
N LYS A 219 0.19 -8.57 20.17
CA LYS A 219 -1.01 -9.41 20.08
C LYS A 219 -1.84 -9.10 18.82
N PRO A 220 -2.21 -7.83 18.53
CA PRO A 220 -2.92 -7.48 17.30
C PRO A 220 -2.20 -7.89 16.00
N MET A 221 -0.86 -7.82 15.96
CA MET A 221 -0.07 -8.27 14.81
C MET A 221 -0.13 -9.78 14.63
N LYS A 222 -0.06 -10.55 15.72
CA LYS A 222 -0.21 -12.01 15.68
C LYS A 222 -1.58 -12.39 15.14
N GLU A 223 -2.65 -11.85 15.73
CA GLU A 223 -4.03 -12.12 15.30
C GLU A 223 -4.26 -11.75 13.83
N ALA A 224 -3.75 -10.60 13.39
CA ALA A 224 -3.86 -10.18 11.98
C ALA A 224 -3.10 -11.13 11.05
N SER A 225 -1.88 -11.55 11.42
CA SER A 225 -1.06 -12.45 10.61
C SER A 225 -1.67 -13.85 10.51
N GLU A 226 -2.26 -14.36 11.58
CA GLU A 226 -2.99 -15.64 11.59
C GLU A 226 -4.23 -15.59 10.69
N LYS A 227 -5.04 -14.54 10.80
CA LYS A 227 -6.20 -14.35 9.91
C LYS A 227 -5.78 -14.21 8.44
N LEU A 228 -4.68 -13.51 8.16
CA LEU A 228 -4.12 -13.42 6.82
C LEU A 228 -3.64 -14.78 6.32
N LYS A 229 -2.97 -15.59 7.15
CA LYS A 229 -2.53 -16.94 6.77
C LYS A 229 -3.70 -17.87 6.48
N ASN A 230 -4.75 -17.82 7.28
CA ASN A 230 -5.94 -18.63 7.06
C ASN A 230 -6.66 -18.23 5.76
N LYS A 231 -6.70 -16.93 5.42
CA LYS A 231 -7.40 -16.45 4.22
C LYS A 231 -6.56 -16.53 2.94
N TYR A 232 -5.25 -16.38 3.05
CA TYR A 232 -4.31 -16.23 1.94
C TYR A 232 -3.06 -17.12 2.10
N PRO A 233 -3.21 -18.43 2.33
CA PRO A 233 -2.09 -19.33 2.62
C PRO A 233 -1.06 -19.42 1.49
N GLU A 234 -1.47 -19.18 0.25
CA GLU A 234 -0.64 -19.22 -0.95
C GLU A 234 0.22 -17.97 -1.17
N TYR A 235 -0.09 -16.86 -0.49
CA TYR A 235 0.57 -15.57 -0.71
C TYR A 235 1.71 -15.27 0.29
N GLY A 236 1.85 -16.07 1.35
CA GLY A 236 2.85 -15.80 2.37
C GLY A 236 2.83 -16.79 3.53
N GLU A 237 3.74 -16.55 4.47
CA GLU A 237 3.98 -17.38 5.65
C GLU A 237 4.16 -16.51 6.89
N ILE A 238 3.74 -17.03 8.03
CA ILE A 238 3.96 -16.35 9.31
C ILE A 238 5.42 -16.51 9.69
N LYS A 239 6.06 -15.40 10.09
CA LYS A 239 7.38 -15.39 10.68
C LYS A 239 7.35 -14.63 11.99
N VAL A 240 7.77 -15.26 13.08
CA VAL A 240 7.92 -14.62 14.38
C VAL A 240 9.38 -14.24 14.56
N LYS A 241 9.65 -12.98 14.89
CA LYS A 241 11.03 -12.51 15.20
C LYS A 241 11.39 -12.84 16.65
N LYS A 242 12.68 -12.80 16.98
CA LYS A 242 13.18 -12.94 18.36
C LYS A 242 12.51 -11.96 19.34
N THR A 243 12.09 -10.79 18.86
CA THR A 243 11.39 -9.76 19.64
C THR A 243 9.90 -10.06 19.89
N GLY A 244 9.41 -11.24 19.51
CA GLY A 244 7.99 -11.60 19.59
C GLY A 244 7.11 -11.02 18.47
N MET A 245 7.66 -10.14 17.62
CA MET A 245 6.89 -9.54 16.52
C MET A 245 6.53 -10.58 15.46
N THR A 246 5.22 -10.74 15.24
CA THR A 246 4.67 -11.60 14.19
C THR A 246 4.49 -10.84 12.88
N GLU A 247 5.11 -11.36 11.83
CA GLU A 247 5.02 -10.88 10.46
C GLU A 247 4.25 -11.88 9.60
N PHE A 248 3.49 -11.39 8.62
CA PHE A 248 3.08 -12.19 7.46
C PHE A 248 4.01 -11.88 6.29
N ARG A 249 5.02 -12.72 6.09
CA ARG A 249 6.03 -12.55 5.04
C ARG A 249 5.46 -13.00 3.71
N LEU A 250 5.29 -12.05 2.78
CA LEU A 250 4.84 -12.35 1.42
C LEU A 250 5.85 -13.22 0.67
N LYS A 251 5.33 -14.19 -0.09
CA LYS A 251 6.07 -14.90 -1.13
C LYS A 251 6.33 -13.96 -2.29
N VAL A 252 7.45 -14.17 -2.98
CA VAL A 252 7.74 -13.46 -4.24
C VAL A 252 7.05 -14.22 -5.36
N LEU A 253 5.92 -13.70 -5.84
CA LEU A 253 5.16 -14.29 -6.96
C LEU A 253 5.29 -13.38 -8.19
N PRO A 254 5.64 -13.92 -9.38
CA PRO A 254 5.78 -13.11 -10.60
C PRO A 254 4.46 -12.45 -11.00
N SER A 255 4.54 -11.37 -11.77
CA SER A 255 3.32 -10.73 -12.33
C SER A 255 2.51 -11.74 -13.15
N LYS A 256 1.18 -11.63 -13.10
CA LYS A 256 0.24 -12.40 -13.92
C LYS A 256 -0.10 -11.71 -15.25
N ILE A 257 0.49 -10.54 -15.50
CA ILE A 257 0.35 -9.78 -16.74
C ILE A 257 1.62 -10.03 -17.57
N ASN A 258 1.44 -10.50 -18.81
CA ASN A 258 2.55 -10.62 -19.76
C ASN A 258 3.02 -9.25 -20.24
N GLU A 259 4.22 -9.16 -20.82
CA GLU A 259 4.77 -7.89 -21.33
C GLU A 259 3.83 -7.19 -22.34
N ASP A 260 2.99 -7.95 -23.06
CA ASP A 260 1.95 -7.45 -23.98
C ASP A 260 0.64 -7.01 -23.30
N GLY A 261 0.59 -6.98 -21.96
CA GLY A 261 -0.58 -6.55 -21.20
C GLY A 261 -1.77 -7.52 -21.22
N LYS A 262 -1.58 -8.78 -21.65
CA LYS A 262 -2.58 -9.86 -21.59
C LYS A 262 -2.41 -10.69 -20.30
N THR A 263 -3.52 -11.11 -19.69
CA THR A 263 -3.53 -11.91 -18.46
C THR A 263 -3.18 -13.37 -18.74
N ASN A 264 -2.33 -13.97 -17.92
CA ASN A 264 -2.11 -15.41 -17.91
C ASN A 264 -3.32 -16.11 -17.29
N VAL A 265 -4.27 -16.51 -18.14
CA VAL A 265 -5.26 -17.52 -17.76
C VAL A 265 -4.51 -18.84 -17.65
N ASN A 266 -4.20 -19.26 -16.43
CA ASN A 266 -3.74 -20.61 -16.15
C ASN A 266 -4.81 -21.60 -16.66
N LYS A 267 -4.59 -22.20 -17.84
CA LYS A 267 -5.28 -23.40 -18.30
C LYS A 267 -4.89 -24.58 -17.39
N LYS A 268 -5.45 -24.66 -16.19
CA LYS A 268 -5.42 -25.90 -15.42
C LYS A 268 -6.50 -26.85 -15.96
N THR A 269 -6.04 -27.76 -16.81
CA THR A 269 -6.41 -29.19 -16.87
C THR A 269 -7.90 -29.55 -16.92
N LYS A 270 -8.46 -29.61 -18.15
CA LYS A 270 -9.39 -30.70 -18.52
C LYS A 270 -8.58 -31.76 -19.28
N LYS A 271 -8.04 -32.74 -18.57
CA LYS A 271 -7.60 -34.01 -19.17
C LYS A 271 -8.22 -35.16 -18.39
N ASN A 272 -8.89 -36.04 -19.15
CA ASN A 272 -9.31 -37.40 -18.85
C ASN A 272 -10.64 -37.63 -18.09
N LYS A 273 -11.75 -37.60 -18.84
CA LYS A 273 -12.72 -38.71 -18.80
C LYS A 273 -12.81 -39.29 -20.22
N LYS A 274 -11.95 -40.26 -20.53
CA LYS A 274 -12.17 -41.17 -21.67
C LYS A 274 -13.38 -42.02 -21.29
N GLY A 275 -14.44 -41.96 -22.09
CA GLY A 275 -15.61 -42.81 -21.96
C GLY A 275 -15.22 -44.28 -22.07
N LYS A 276 -15.75 -45.11 -21.17
CA LYS A 276 -15.84 -46.55 -21.37
C LYS A 276 -16.83 -46.79 -22.52
N GLN A 277 -16.32 -47.21 -23.68
CA GLN A 277 -17.14 -47.83 -24.71
C GLN A 277 -17.64 -49.18 -24.17
N ILE A 278 -18.96 -49.30 -24.01
CA ILE A 278 -19.64 -50.56 -23.78
C ILE A 278 -19.71 -51.26 -25.14
N LYS A 279 -19.03 -52.41 -25.27
CA LYS A 279 -19.14 -53.29 -26.44
C LYS A 279 -20.49 -54.02 -26.37
N ASN A 280 -21.41 -53.68 -27.26
CA ASN A 280 -22.57 -54.52 -27.56
C ASN A 280 -22.10 -55.78 -28.29
N LYS A 281 -22.30 -56.95 -27.68
CA LYS A 281 -22.24 -58.25 -28.36
C LYS A 281 -23.59 -58.51 -29.02
N THR A 282 -23.61 -58.48 -30.34
CA THR A 282 -24.74 -58.93 -31.16
C THR A 282 -24.59 -60.44 -31.37
N TYR A 283 -25.59 -61.20 -30.93
CA TYR A 283 -25.77 -62.61 -31.29
C TYR A 283 -26.24 -62.71 -32.75
N LYS A 284 -25.69 -63.67 -33.50
CA LYS A 284 -26.34 -64.21 -34.71
C LYS A 284 -26.04 -65.71 -34.86
N LYS A 285 -27.16 -66.43 -34.93
CA LYS A 285 -27.41 -67.83 -35.33
C LYS A 285 -26.81 -68.93 -34.47
#